data_AF-A0A8S3WT56-F1
#
_entry.id   AF-A0A8S3WT56-F1
#
_cell.length_a   1.000
_cell.length_b   1.000
_cell.length_c   1.000
_cell.angle_alpha   90.00
_cell.angle_beta   90.00
_cell.angle_gamma   90.00
#
_symmetry.space_group_name_H-M   'P 1'
#
loop_
_entity.id
_entity.type
_entity.pdbx_description
1 polymer ?
#
loop_
_entity_poly.entity_id
_entity_poly.type
_entity_poly.pdbx_seq_one_letter_code
_entity_poly.pdbx_strand_id
1 'polypeptide(L)'
;MDLKPHKVVNMNEDQADSVVESWITQIMNEETDDEDAGQSHGVMMPTNDDIHNSDREDGEFIHSEHNTDSESGNEEQPEVPATDDFVSDCFTIGSIVATKTCYNEDIEGEVLAFDPQTKMLILKCPSSSGNPKRHDVNIVNLSLVSDVQIKKEVTTVPEPPQSLNLHRLNTRVRNSIENKRRLVSALSACLDPEGQRLFLAIARVIDDVSWAGQNIRVYNEVTITPPYKVENVLGEQDSKPYNYIRKFVERHWKDHRDHAAASHSNQQ
;
A
#
# COMPACT_ATOMS: atom_id res chain seq x y z
N MET A 1 30.94 19.31 9.08
CA MET A 1 30.39 18.07 9.67
C MET A 1 30.18 17.12 8.52
N ASP A 2 31.04 16.10 8.41
CA ASP A 2 31.02 15.13 7.30
C ASP A 2 29.79 14.23 7.39
N LEU A 3 28.77 14.53 6.58
CA LEU A 3 27.68 13.61 6.35
C LEU A 3 28.10 12.65 5.24
N LYS A 4 28.36 11.40 5.63
CA LYS A 4 28.62 10.30 4.70
C LYS A 4 27.41 10.13 3.76
N PRO A 5 27.62 9.79 2.48
CA PRO A 5 26.54 9.58 1.54
C PRO A 5 25.64 8.43 2.01
N HIS A 6 24.33 8.69 2.12
CA HIS A 6 23.35 7.64 2.32
C HIS A 6 23.32 6.76 1.08
N LYS A 7 23.93 5.58 1.22
CA LYS A 7 23.85 4.48 0.27
C LYS A 7 22.37 4.19 0.04
N VAL A 8 21.90 4.28 -1.20
CA VAL A 8 20.63 3.65 -1.60
C VAL A 8 20.82 2.16 -1.36
N VAL A 9 20.27 1.67 -0.26
CA VAL A 9 20.26 0.24 0.04
C VAL A 9 19.18 -0.35 -0.84
N ASN A 10 19.59 -0.99 -1.94
CA ASN A 10 18.74 -1.97 -2.58
C ASN A 10 18.50 -3.08 -1.56
N MET A 11 17.34 -3.05 -0.91
CA MET A 11 16.91 -4.12 -0.04
C MET A 11 16.78 -5.38 -0.88
N ASN A 12 17.64 -6.36 -0.59
CA ASN A 12 17.50 -7.69 -1.13
C ASN A 12 16.31 -8.40 -0.47
N GLU A 13 15.85 -9.50 -1.07
CA GLU A 13 14.66 -10.25 -0.64
C GLU A 13 14.75 -10.69 0.83
N ASP A 14 15.95 -11.00 1.31
CA ASP A 14 16.23 -11.33 2.72
C ASP A 14 16.06 -10.14 3.68
N GLN A 15 16.36 -8.90 3.24
CA GLN A 15 16.11 -7.70 4.02
C GLN A 15 14.63 -7.34 4.06
N ALA A 16 13.89 -7.61 2.98
CA ALA A 16 12.44 -7.47 2.96
C ALA A 16 11.76 -8.48 3.90
N ASP A 17 12.20 -9.73 3.87
CA ASP A 17 11.69 -10.80 4.75
C ASP A 17 12.05 -10.52 6.21
N SER A 18 13.26 -10.02 6.50
CA SER A 18 13.63 -9.58 7.85
C SER A 18 12.79 -8.41 8.36
N VAL A 19 12.43 -7.46 7.49
CA VAL A 19 11.55 -6.32 7.86
C VAL A 19 10.11 -6.81 8.10
N VAL A 20 9.64 -7.77 7.31
CA VAL A 20 8.32 -8.39 7.48
C VAL A 20 8.25 -9.20 8.78
N GLU A 21 9.26 -10.03 9.08
CA GLU A 21 9.39 -10.76 10.35
C GLU A 21 9.48 -9.81 11.55
N SER A 22 10.21 -8.70 11.42
CA SER A 22 10.27 -7.66 12.44
C SER A 22 8.91 -6.98 12.67
N TRP A 23 8.16 -6.70 11.60
CA TRP A 23 6.81 -6.14 11.69
C TRP A 23 5.81 -7.12 12.31
N ILE A 24 5.89 -8.40 11.96
CA ILE A 24 5.06 -9.46 12.54
C ILE A 24 5.35 -9.59 14.04
N THR A 25 6.63 -9.59 14.43
CA THR A 25 7.04 -9.65 15.85
C THR A 25 6.56 -8.43 16.63
N GLN A 26 6.56 -7.25 16.02
CA GLN A 26 6.10 -6.02 16.67
C GLN A 26 4.58 -6.00 16.87
N ILE A 27 3.81 -6.49 15.88
CA ILE A 27 2.35 -6.66 16.00
C ILE A 27 2.01 -7.67 17.11
N MET A 28 2.75 -8.78 17.19
CA MET A 28 2.53 -9.82 18.20
C MET A 28 2.87 -9.37 19.63
N ASN A 29 3.68 -8.32 19.79
CA ASN A 29 4.01 -7.74 21.09
C ASN A 29 3.04 -6.61 21.51
N GLU A 30 2.29 -6.02 20.58
CA GLU A 30 1.31 -4.96 20.87
C GLU A 30 -0.05 -5.49 21.37
N GLU A 31 -0.28 -6.81 21.38
CA GLU A 31 -1.58 -7.42 21.75
C GLU A 31 -1.59 -8.04 23.17
N THR A 32 -0.78 -7.53 24.11
CA THR A 32 -0.75 -8.02 25.52
C THR A 32 -1.06 -7.01 26.62
N ASP A 33 -1.49 -5.77 26.31
CA ASP A 33 -1.67 -4.72 27.32
C ASP A 33 -3.12 -4.17 27.48
N ASP A 34 -4.16 -4.94 27.13
CA ASP A 34 -5.56 -4.52 27.34
C ASP A 34 -6.44 -5.58 28.04
N GLU A 35 -6.02 -6.08 29.20
CA GLU A 35 -6.95 -6.63 30.21
C GLU A 35 -6.43 -6.33 31.63
N ASP A 36 -7.00 -5.32 32.31
CA ASP A 36 -7.54 -5.42 33.68
C ASP A 36 -7.82 -4.03 34.29
N ALA A 37 -9.06 -3.54 34.13
CA ALA A 37 -9.67 -2.58 35.05
C ALA A 37 -11.19 -2.46 34.76
N GLY A 38 -12.00 -3.32 35.35
CA GLY A 38 -13.46 -3.28 35.16
C GLY A 38 -14.24 -3.95 36.28
N GLN A 39 -14.46 -3.20 37.36
CA GLN A 39 -15.23 -3.58 38.56
C GLN A 39 -16.59 -4.22 38.26
N SER A 40 -16.85 -5.35 38.93
CA SER A 40 -18.16 -5.96 39.05
C SER A 40 -19.02 -5.22 40.08
N HIS A 41 -20.04 -4.52 39.61
CA HIS A 41 -21.23 -4.18 40.39
C HIS A 41 -22.40 -4.96 39.82
N GLY A 42 -22.95 -5.86 40.64
CA GLY A 42 -24.16 -6.59 40.31
C GLY A 42 -25.38 -5.69 40.34
N VAL A 43 -26.25 -5.83 39.34
CA VAL A 43 -27.68 -5.50 39.45
C VAL A 43 -28.49 -6.55 38.68
N MET A 44 -29.57 -6.95 39.34
CA MET A 44 -30.55 -7.98 39.03
C MET A 44 -31.25 -7.80 37.68
N MET A 45 -31.62 -8.94 37.09
CA MET A 45 -32.67 -9.04 36.07
C MET A 45 -34.06 -8.80 36.67
N PRO A 46 -35.01 -8.36 35.83
CA PRO A 46 -36.32 -9.00 35.86
C PRO A 46 -36.75 -9.48 34.48
N THR A 47 -37.51 -10.58 34.51
CA THR A 47 -38.16 -11.26 33.40
C THR A 47 -39.58 -10.71 33.15
N ASN A 48 -40.06 -10.88 31.92
CA ASN A 48 -41.41 -11.32 31.48
C ASN A 48 -42.02 -10.51 30.31
N ASP A 49 -42.27 -11.28 29.24
CA ASP A 49 -43.52 -11.48 28.51
C ASP A 49 -44.29 -10.32 27.83
N ASP A 50 -44.42 -10.49 26.51
CA ASP A 50 -45.60 -10.36 25.64
C ASP A 50 -46.57 -9.17 25.82
N ILE A 51 -46.79 -8.41 24.73
CA ILE A 51 -48.12 -7.98 24.25
C ILE A 51 -48.05 -7.55 22.76
N HIS A 52 -49.13 -7.91 22.07
CA HIS A 52 -49.48 -7.73 20.65
C HIS A 52 -49.41 -6.33 20.01
N ASN A 53 -49.01 -6.34 18.73
CA ASN A 53 -49.68 -5.83 17.52
C ASN A 53 -50.65 -4.62 17.62
N SER A 54 -50.42 -3.58 16.81
CA SER A 54 -51.43 -3.00 15.88
C SER A 54 -50.91 -1.77 15.11
N ASP A 55 -51.03 -1.84 13.79
CA ASP A 55 -51.63 -0.87 12.86
C ASP A 55 -51.83 0.59 13.31
N ARG A 56 -51.28 1.55 12.54
CA ARG A 56 -52.09 2.51 11.75
C ARG A 56 -51.28 3.53 10.95
N GLU A 57 -51.58 3.51 9.66
CA GLU A 57 -51.74 4.54 8.62
C GLU A 57 -51.82 6.05 8.98
N ASP A 58 -51.32 6.81 7.99
CA ASP A 58 -51.81 8.06 7.37
C ASP A 58 -51.68 9.44 8.04
N GLY A 59 -51.22 10.40 7.21
CA GLY A 59 -51.31 11.83 7.48
C GLY A 59 -50.54 12.73 6.51
N GLU A 60 -50.95 12.77 5.24
CA GLU A 60 -50.75 13.96 4.38
C GLU A 60 -51.32 15.21 5.06
N PHE A 61 -50.65 16.37 4.97
CA PHE A 61 -51.36 17.64 4.84
C PHE A 61 -50.52 18.70 4.11
N ILE A 62 -51.10 19.13 3.00
CA ILE A 62 -50.80 20.23 2.09
C ILE A 62 -51.30 21.56 2.65
N HIS A 63 -50.68 22.69 2.26
CA HIS A 63 -51.28 24.02 1.96
C HIS A 63 -50.10 25.01 1.69
N SER A 64 -49.84 25.45 0.46
CA SER A 64 -50.40 26.66 -0.24
C SER A 64 -50.04 27.98 0.47
N GLU A 65 -49.66 29.11 -0.14
CA GLU A 65 -49.49 29.61 -1.51
C GLU A 65 -49.02 31.10 -1.39
N HIS A 66 -48.40 31.65 -2.46
CA HIS A 66 -48.43 33.08 -2.87
C HIS A 66 -47.73 34.15 -1.97
N ASN A 67 -47.07 35.24 -2.43
CA ASN A 67 -46.94 35.93 -3.73
C ASN A 67 -45.82 37.01 -3.67
N THR A 68 -45.41 37.53 -4.85
CA THR A 68 -44.89 38.90 -5.18
C THR A 68 -43.61 39.41 -4.51
N ASP A 69 -42.77 40.29 -5.05
CA ASP A 69 -42.40 40.82 -6.37
C ASP A 69 -41.18 41.75 -6.10
N SER A 70 -40.29 41.87 -7.09
CA SER A 70 -39.26 42.91 -7.34
C SER A 70 -38.95 44.03 -6.32
N GLU A 71 -37.65 44.25 -6.01
CA GLU A 71 -36.96 45.54 -6.28
C GLU A 71 -35.43 45.45 -6.10
N SER A 72 -34.74 46.22 -6.95
CA SER A 72 -33.29 46.38 -7.10
C SER A 72 -32.65 47.25 -6.02
N GLY A 73 -31.44 46.89 -5.57
CA GLY A 73 -30.55 47.77 -4.81
C GLY A 73 -29.09 47.39 -5.06
N ASN A 74 -28.34 48.26 -5.73
CA ASN A 74 -26.89 48.19 -5.88
C ASN A 74 -26.24 48.45 -4.52
N GLU A 75 -25.45 47.50 -4.02
CA GLU A 75 -24.55 47.72 -2.88
C GLU A 75 -23.13 47.31 -3.30
N GLU A 76 -22.33 48.34 -3.54
CA GLU A 76 -20.93 48.28 -3.96
C GLU A 76 -20.09 47.78 -2.77
N GLN A 77 -19.65 46.52 -2.82
CA GLN A 77 -18.71 45.97 -1.84
C GLN A 77 -17.29 46.48 -2.13
N PRO A 78 -16.52 46.91 -1.10
CA PRO A 78 -15.15 47.37 -1.32
C PRO A 78 -14.26 46.20 -1.69
N GLU A 79 -13.55 46.31 -2.82
CA GLU A 79 -12.48 45.39 -3.21
C GLU A 79 -11.41 45.36 -2.12
N VAL A 80 -11.35 44.25 -1.38
CA VAL A 80 -10.18 43.90 -0.57
C VAL A 80 -9.04 43.56 -1.52
N PRO A 81 -7.88 44.25 -1.47
CA PRO A 81 -6.75 43.87 -2.29
C PRO A 81 -6.24 42.53 -1.77
N ALA A 82 -6.44 41.48 -2.56
CA ALA A 82 -5.76 40.21 -2.37
C ALA A 82 -4.26 40.50 -2.48
N THR A 83 -3.58 40.54 -1.34
CA THR A 83 -2.12 40.50 -1.31
C THR A 83 -1.70 39.13 -1.79
N ASP A 84 -1.40 39.07 -3.07
CA ASP A 84 -0.60 38.08 -3.76
C ASP A 84 0.31 37.28 -2.83
N ASP A 85 -0.09 36.04 -2.54
CA ASP A 85 0.81 34.97 -2.14
C ASP A 85 1.60 34.55 -3.40
N PHE A 86 2.51 35.42 -3.84
CA PHE A 86 3.38 35.19 -5.01
C PHE A 86 4.51 34.21 -4.69
N VAL A 87 4.13 32.98 -4.38
CA VAL A 87 4.92 31.78 -4.69
C VAL A 87 4.09 30.80 -5.52
N SER A 88 2.94 31.25 -6.02
CA SER A 88 2.07 30.48 -6.92
C SER A 88 2.80 30.24 -8.25
N ASP A 89 3.15 28.98 -8.48
CA ASP A 89 3.57 28.37 -9.75
C ASP A 89 4.88 28.87 -10.39
N CYS A 90 6.02 28.69 -9.71
CA CYS A 90 7.34 28.88 -10.37
C CYS A 90 7.61 27.90 -11.53
N PHE A 91 6.83 26.81 -11.63
CA PHE A 91 7.05 25.76 -12.64
C PHE A 91 5.71 25.29 -13.24
N THR A 92 5.36 25.84 -14.40
CA THR A 92 4.17 25.37 -15.15
C THR A 92 4.39 23.97 -15.70
N ILE A 93 3.42 23.07 -15.49
CA ILE A 93 3.43 21.70 -16.06
C ILE A 93 3.64 21.78 -17.58
N GLY A 94 4.53 20.93 -18.10
CA GLY A 94 4.94 20.90 -19.51
C GLY A 94 6.13 21.82 -19.85
N SER A 95 6.52 22.72 -18.96
CA SER A 95 7.73 23.54 -19.13
C SER A 95 8.99 22.67 -19.12
N ILE A 96 10.04 23.09 -19.81
CA ILE A 96 11.35 22.45 -19.74
C ILE A 96 12.20 23.17 -18.72
N VAL A 97 12.67 22.44 -17.72
CA VAL A 97 13.54 22.94 -16.65
C VAL A 97 14.84 22.18 -16.66
N ALA A 98 15.94 22.91 -16.51
CA ALA A 98 17.27 22.37 -16.26
C ALA A 98 17.67 22.68 -14.81
N THR A 99 18.15 21.67 -14.09
CA THR A 99 18.63 21.80 -12.71
C THR A 99 20.02 21.21 -12.59
N LYS A 100 20.84 21.80 -11.73
CA LYS A 100 22.15 21.24 -11.36
C LYS A 100 22.13 20.71 -9.93
N THR A 101 22.32 19.41 -9.77
CA THR A 101 22.33 18.78 -8.43
C THR A 101 23.54 19.21 -7.60
N CYS A 102 23.52 18.94 -6.30
CA CYS A 102 24.68 19.13 -5.43
C CYS A 102 25.88 18.23 -5.79
N TYR A 103 25.70 17.24 -6.66
CA TYR A 103 26.77 16.42 -7.23
C TYR A 103 27.30 16.97 -8.57
N ASN A 104 26.88 18.19 -8.95
CA ASN A 104 27.25 18.84 -10.21
C ASN A 104 26.79 18.03 -11.45
N GLU A 105 25.68 17.30 -11.31
CA GLU A 105 25.01 16.62 -12.43
C GLU A 105 23.89 17.52 -12.95
N ASP A 106 23.82 17.65 -14.28
CA ASP A 106 22.78 18.42 -14.95
C ASP A 106 21.60 17.49 -15.30
N ILE A 107 20.40 17.87 -14.87
CA ILE A 107 19.15 17.18 -15.16
C ILE A 107 18.26 18.16 -15.92
N GLU A 108 17.86 17.80 -17.14
CA GLU A 108 16.92 18.57 -17.95
C GLU A 108 15.70 17.71 -18.29
N GLY A 109 14.50 18.27 -18.10
CA GLY A 109 13.27 17.53 -18.38
C GLY A 109 12.02 18.39 -18.39
N GLU A 110 10.93 17.76 -18.81
CA GLU A 110 9.57 18.33 -18.83
C GLU A 110 8.95 18.25 -17.43
N VAL A 111 8.44 19.37 -16.91
CA VAL A 111 7.78 19.43 -15.60
C VAL A 111 6.49 18.62 -15.62
N LEU A 112 6.41 17.58 -14.80
CA LEU A 112 5.18 16.79 -14.59
C LEU A 112 4.36 17.30 -13.40
N ALA A 113 5.05 17.73 -12.35
CA ALA A 113 4.43 18.27 -11.15
C ALA A 113 5.47 19.07 -10.35
N PHE A 114 4.98 20.00 -9.56
CA PHE A 114 5.76 20.74 -8.57
C PHE A 114 4.95 20.78 -7.28
N ASP A 115 5.58 20.38 -6.17
CA ASP A 115 5.03 20.62 -4.84
C ASP A 115 5.79 21.78 -4.18
N PRO A 116 5.18 22.96 -4.06
CA PRO A 116 5.81 24.12 -3.43
C PRO A 116 6.20 23.88 -1.97
N GLN A 117 5.41 23.07 -1.23
CA GLN A 117 5.61 22.85 0.21
C GLN A 117 6.91 22.09 0.47
N THR A 118 7.09 20.94 -0.19
CA THR A 118 8.31 20.13 -0.04
C THR A 118 9.43 20.55 -0.99
N LYS A 119 9.16 21.53 -1.88
CA LYS A 119 10.06 21.97 -2.96
C LYS A 119 10.49 20.82 -3.86
N MET A 120 9.57 19.90 -4.13
CA MET A 120 9.83 18.73 -4.96
C MET A 120 9.37 18.99 -6.38
N LEU A 121 10.31 18.94 -7.33
CA LEU A 121 10.07 19.09 -8.75
C LEU A 121 10.14 17.72 -9.43
N ILE A 122 9.08 17.32 -10.13
CA ILE A 122 9.03 16.05 -10.86
C ILE A 122 9.27 16.34 -12.35
N LEU A 123 10.34 15.78 -12.89
CA LEU A 123 10.77 15.95 -14.27
C LEU A 123 10.67 14.64 -15.06
N LYS A 124 10.13 14.72 -16.26
CA LYS A 124 10.18 13.67 -17.28
C LYS A 124 11.38 13.94 -18.19
N CYS A 125 12.35 13.04 -18.13
CA CYS A 125 13.59 13.12 -18.88
C CYS A 125 13.61 12.10 -20.03
N PRO A 126 14.47 12.31 -21.04
CA PRO A 126 14.77 11.26 -22.01
C PRO A 126 15.23 9.97 -21.32
N SER A 127 14.86 8.84 -21.88
CA SER A 127 15.19 7.52 -21.34
C SER A 127 16.69 7.25 -21.42
N SER A 128 17.31 6.97 -20.26
CA SER A 128 18.70 6.51 -20.15
C SER A 128 18.92 5.16 -20.84
N SER A 129 17.88 4.34 -21.02
CA SER A 129 17.95 3.07 -21.75
C SER A 129 17.98 3.22 -23.28
N GLY A 130 17.85 4.44 -23.81
CA GLY A 130 17.78 4.72 -25.25
C GLY A 130 16.46 4.32 -25.92
N ASN A 131 15.51 3.71 -25.20
CA ASN A 131 14.20 3.37 -25.74
C ASN A 131 13.31 4.63 -25.83
N PRO A 132 12.89 5.08 -27.03
CA PRO A 132 12.13 6.31 -27.22
C PRO A 132 10.67 6.23 -26.74
N LYS A 133 10.16 5.03 -26.42
CA LYS A 133 8.82 4.83 -25.86
C LYS A 133 8.78 4.91 -24.33
N ARG A 134 9.94 5.05 -23.70
CA ARG A 134 10.08 5.17 -22.24
C ARG A 134 10.64 6.54 -21.91
N HIS A 135 10.41 6.95 -20.66
CA HIS A 135 10.95 8.16 -20.09
C HIS A 135 11.44 7.86 -18.68
N ASP A 136 12.47 8.58 -18.26
CA ASP A 136 12.95 8.54 -16.89
C ASP A 136 12.21 9.62 -16.11
N VAL A 137 11.70 9.28 -14.92
CA VAL A 137 11.02 10.23 -14.04
C VAL A 137 11.97 10.57 -12.89
N ASN A 138 12.43 11.81 -12.85
CA ASN A 138 13.32 12.32 -11.82
C ASN A 138 12.52 13.15 -10.82
N ILE A 139 12.70 12.88 -9.53
CA ILE A 139 12.10 13.66 -8.45
C ILE A 139 13.22 14.45 -7.79
N VAL A 140 13.22 15.75 -7.99
CA VAL A 140 14.31 16.66 -7.61
C VAL A 140 13.88 17.50 -6.41
N ASN A 141 14.61 17.38 -5.30
CA ASN A 141 14.46 18.30 -4.18
C ASN A 141 15.21 19.60 -4.48
N LEU A 142 14.46 20.68 -4.73
CA LEU A 142 15.04 21.98 -5.09
C LEU A 142 15.80 22.65 -3.93
N SER A 143 15.72 22.12 -2.71
CA SER A 143 16.58 22.56 -1.61
C SER A 143 18.03 22.04 -1.74
N LEU A 144 18.25 21.04 -2.60
CA LEU A 144 19.53 20.35 -2.78
C LEU A 144 20.15 20.57 -4.17
N VAL A 145 19.57 21.47 -4.96
CA VAL A 145 20.14 21.88 -6.25
C VAL A 145 20.88 23.19 -6.11
N SER A 146 21.95 23.33 -6.88
CA SER A 146 22.79 24.53 -6.90
C SER A 146 22.35 25.57 -7.94
N ASP A 147 21.61 25.13 -8.97
CA ASP A 147 21.10 26.00 -10.02
C ASP A 147 19.79 25.42 -10.59
N VAL A 148 18.88 26.31 -11.01
CA VAL A 148 17.61 25.97 -11.65
C VAL A 148 17.30 27.00 -12.73
N GLN A 149 17.02 26.53 -13.94
CA GLN A 149 16.76 27.37 -15.10
C GLN A 149 15.53 26.86 -15.86
N ILE A 150 14.57 27.75 -16.12
CA ILE A 150 13.46 27.46 -17.03
C ILE A 150 13.95 27.69 -18.46
N LYS A 151 14.08 26.61 -19.24
CA LYS A 151 14.55 26.64 -20.63
C LYS A 151 13.43 26.92 -21.62
N LYS A 152 12.23 26.42 -21.32
CA LYS A 152 11.03 26.64 -22.11
C LYS A 152 9.85 26.72 -21.17
N GLU A 153 9.13 27.84 -21.20
CA GLU A 153 7.90 28.01 -20.46
C GLU A 153 6.71 27.58 -21.32
N VAL A 154 5.78 26.85 -20.71
CA VAL A 154 4.49 26.52 -21.31
C VAL A 154 3.44 27.39 -20.66
N THR A 155 2.67 28.11 -21.48
CA THR A 155 1.59 29.00 -21.04
C THR A 155 0.20 28.38 -21.19
N THR A 156 0.12 27.20 -21.84
CA THR A 156 -1.14 26.49 -22.06
C THR A 156 -1.42 25.57 -20.88
N VAL A 157 -2.61 25.69 -20.30
CA VAL A 157 -3.07 24.79 -19.23
C VAL A 157 -3.19 23.36 -19.79
N PRO A 158 -2.45 22.37 -19.25
CA PRO A 158 -2.55 20.99 -19.71
C PRO A 158 -3.93 20.40 -19.40
N GLU A 159 -4.33 19.37 -20.16
CA GLU A 159 -5.56 18.63 -19.89
C GLU A 159 -5.51 18.03 -18.48
N PRO A 160 -6.58 18.17 -17.67
CA PRO A 160 -6.60 17.60 -16.33
C PRO A 160 -6.39 16.08 -16.38
N PRO A 161 -5.66 15.50 -15.42
CA PRO A 161 -5.47 14.06 -15.37
C PRO A 161 -6.82 13.34 -15.20
N GLN A 162 -6.89 12.12 -15.72
CA GLN A 162 -8.08 11.29 -15.56
C GLN A 162 -8.42 11.08 -14.09
N SER A 163 -9.71 11.22 -13.75
CA SER A 163 -10.19 11.00 -12.40
C SER A 163 -9.92 9.57 -11.95
N LEU A 164 -9.41 9.41 -10.73
CA LEU A 164 -9.19 8.09 -10.14
C LEU A 164 -10.51 7.43 -9.74
N ASN A 165 -10.63 6.12 -9.96
CA ASN A 165 -11.76 5.34 -9.45
C ASN A 165 -11.52 4.99 -7.97
N LEU A 166 -12.01 5.85 -7.07
CA LEU A 166 -11.85 5.70 -5.62
C LEU A 166 -12.44 4.38 -5.10
N HIS A 167 -13.52 3.88 -5.69
CA HIS A 167 -14.11 2.61 -5.29
C HIS A 167 -13.14 1.43 -5.53
N ARG A 168 -12.50 1.38 -6.71
CA ARG A 168 -11.48 0.38 -7.03
C ARG A 168 -10.26 0.49 -6.11
N LEU A 169 -9.84 1.72 -5.77
CA LEU A 169 -8.76 1.96 -4.81
C LEU A 169 -9.10 1.40 -3.43
N ASN A 170 -10.27 1.74 -2.90
CA ASN A 170 -10.72 1.29 -1.59
C ASN A 170 -10.86 -0.23 -1.54
N THR A 171 -11.33 -0.87 -2.62
CA THR A 171 -11.37 -2.33 -2.70
C THR A 171 -9.97 -2.95 -2.69
N ARG A 172 -8.98 -2.36 -3.39
CA ARG A 172 -7.59 -2.83 -3.30
C ARG A 172 -7.01 -2.71 -1.89
N VAL A 173 -7.28 -1.59 -1.21
CA VAL A 173 -6.84 -1.37 0.17
C VAL A 173 -7.47 -2.42 1.10
N ARG A 174 -8.79 -2.61 1.03
CA ARG A 174 -9.51 -3.62 1.82
C ARG A 174 -8.94 -5.03 1.60
N ASN A 175 -8.75 -5.43 0.35
CA ASN A 175 -8.19 -6.75 0.03
C ASN A 175 -6.75 -6.91 0.56
N SER A 176 -5.94 -5.85 0.48
CA SER A 176 -4.57 -5.90 1.00
C SER A 176 -4.55 -6.04 2.53
N ILE A 177 -5.43 -5.34 3.24
CA ILE A 177 -5.57 -5.46 4.69
C ILE A 177 -6.01 -6.87 5.06
N GLU A 178 -7.05 -7.39 4.40
CA GLU A 178 -7.58 -8.73 4.68
C GLU A 178 -6.54 -9.82 4.41
N ASN A 179 -5.82 -9.73 3.29
CA ASN A 179 -4.75 -10.69 2.97
C ASN A 179 -3.63 -10.67 4.02
N LYS A 180 -3.23 -9.48 4.50
CA LYS A 180 -2.22 -9.36 5.56
C LYS A 180 -2.72 -9.95 6.88
N ARG A 181 -3.97 -9.66 7.27
CA ARG A 181 -4.59 -10.23 8.48
C ARG A 181 -4.65 -11.75 8.42
N ARG A 182 -5.07 -12.32 7.28
CA ARG A 182 -5.08 -13.77 7.05
C ARG A 182 -3.68 -14.36 7.16
N LEU A 183 -2.67 -13.70 6.61
CA LEU A 183 -1.28 -14.16 6.68
C LEU A 183 -0.74 -14.19 8.11
N VAL A 184 -0.95 -13.11 8.88
CA VAL A 184 -0.55 -13.02 10.29
C VAL A 184 -1.24 -14.09 11.13
N SER A 185 -2.55 -14.26 10.94
CA SER A 185 -3.33 -15.31 11.63
C SER A 185 -2.81 -16.71 11.29
N ALA A 186 -2.46 -16.95 10.02
CA ALA A 186 -1.91 -18.22 9.58
C ALA A 186 -0.53 -18.50 10.20
N LEU A 187 0.36 -17.52 10.26
CA LEU A 187 1.67 -17.69 10.90
C LEU A 187 1.56 -18.00 12.39
N SER A 188 0.59 -17.39 13.06
CA SER A 188 0.31 -17.62 14.48
C SER A 188 -0.23 -19.03 14.78
N ALA A 189 -0.82 -19.70 13.78
CA ALA A 189 -1.45 -21.01 13.95
C ALA A 189 -0.47 -22.19 14.03
N CYS A 190 0.78 -22.01 13.58
CA CYS A 190 1.80 -23.06 13.59
C CYS A 190 3.11 -22.53 14.15
N LEU A 191 3.74 -23.24 15.09
CA LEU A 191 5.01 -22.84 15.71
C LEU A 191 6.25 -23.42 15.01
N ASP A 192 6.06 -24.24 13.97
CA ASP A 192 7.18 -24.86 13.24
C ASP A 192 7.75 -23.86 12.21
N PRO A 193 9.00 -23.38 12.38
CA PRO A 193 9.60 -22.41 11.48
C PRO A 193 9.79 -22.93 10.06
N GLU A 194 9.98 -24.24 9.90
CA GLU A 194 10.13 -24.87 8.58
C GLU A 194 8.81 -24.87 7.82
N GLY A 195 7.73 -25.21 8.52
CA GLY A 195 6.37 -25.13 8.00
C GLY A 195 5.97 -23.70 7.65
N GLN A 196 6.24 -22.73 8.53
CA GLN A 196 5.97 -21.31 8.29
C GLN A 196 6.66 -20.80 7.02
N ARG A 197 7.96 -21.09 6.84
CA ARG A 197 8.71 -20.68 5.64
C ARG A 197 8.11 -21.24 4.35
N LEU A 198 7.77 -22.53 4.34
CA LEU A 198 7.16 -23.14 3.16
C LEU A 198 5.75 -22.57 2.90
N PHE A 199 4.96 -22.37 3.95
CA PHE A 199 3.63 -21.76 3.87
C PHE A 199 3.71 -20.37 3.24
N LEU A 200 4.62 -19.51 3.72
CA LEU A 200 4.85 -18.17 3.17
C LEU A 200 5.22 -18.21 1.70
N ALA A 201 6.16 -19.09 1.32
CA ALA A 201 6.57 -19.24 -0.06
C ALA A 201 5.39 -19.62 -0.97
N ILE A 202 4.52 -20.53 -0.52
CA ILE A 202 3.32 -20.93 -1.26
C ILE A 202 2.32 -19.78 -1.32
N ALA A 203 2.05 -19.10 -0.20
CA ALA A 203 1.08 -18.01 -0.08
C ALA A 203 1.45 -16.78 -0.95
N ARG A 204 2.72 -16.62 -1.32
CA ARG A 204 3.16 -15.58 -2.28
C ARG A 204 2.67 -15.83 -3.71
N VAL A 205 2.39 -17.09 -4.06
CA VAL A 205 2.07 -17.50 -5.45
C VAL A 205 0.66 -18.08 -5.56
N ILE A 206 0.09 -18.55 -4.44
CA ILE A 206 -1.18 -19.27 -4.40
C ILE A 206 -2.07 -18.70 -3.28
N ASP A 207 -3.21 -18.13 -3.66
CA ASP A 207 -4.17 -17.55 -2.71
C ASP A 207 -4.94 -18.60 -1.90
N ASP A 208 -5.12 -19.80 -2.45
CA ASP A 208 -5.82 -20.92 -1.81
C ASP A 208 -4.84 -21.83 -1.04
N VAL A 209 -4.29 -21.28 0.03
CA VAL A 209 -3.45 -21.99 0.99
C VAL A 209 -3.89 -21.70 2.42
N SER A 210 -3.90 -22.71 3.28
CA SER A 210 -4.33 -22.60 4.68
C SER A 210 -3.64 -23.66 5.55
N TRP A 211 -3.68 -23.46 6.86
CA TRP A 211 -3.29 -24.49 7.82
C TRP A 211 -4.45 -25.44 8.11
N ALA A 212 -4.14 -26.73 8.18
CA ALA A 212 -5.03 -27.79 8.65
C ALA A 212 -4.33 -28.51 9.81
N GLY A 213 -4.48 -27.97 11.02
CA GLY A 213 -3.63 -28.34 12.15
C GLY A 213 -2.17 -27.98 11.86
N GLN A 214 -1.26 -28.95 11.95
CA GLN A 214 0.15 -28.77 11.58
C GLN A 214 0.42 -28.97 10.08
N ASN A 215 -0.59 -29.27 9.27
CA ASN A 215 -0.41 -29.52 7.85
C ASN A 215 -0.70 -28.28 7.02
N ILE A 216 0.00 -28.10 5.90
CA ILE A 216 -0.32 -27.06 4.92
C ILE A 216 -1.28 -27.65 3.90
N ARG A 217 -2.44 -27.01 3.72
CA ARG A 217 -3.46 -27.41 2.75
C ARG A 217 -3.48 -26.42 1.61
N VAL A 218 -3.34 -26.93 0.39
CA VAL A 218 -3.32 -26.13 -0.85
C VAL A 218 -4.41 -26.62 -1.79
N TYR A 219 -5.16 -25.68 -2.38
CA TYR A 219 -6.28 -25.96 -3.30
C TYR A 219 -7.37 -26.89 -2.74
N ASN A 220 -7.44 -27.03 -1.41
CA ASN A 220 -8.32 -28.02 -0.75
C ASN A 220 -8.06 -29.50 -1.16
N GLU A 221 -7.07 -29.76 -2.02
CA GLU A 221 -6.78 -31.04 -2.70
C GLU A 221 -5.42 -31.64 -2.30
N VAL A 222 -4.43 -30.80 -1.98
CA VAL A 222 -3.07 -31.21 -1.64
C VAL A 222 -2.77 -30.88 -0.19
N THR A 223 -2.20 -31.82 0.55
CA THR A 223 -1.81 -31.66 1.95
C THR A 223 -0.32 -31.95 2.11
N ILE A 224 0.42 -31.00 2.66
CA ILE A 224 1.84 -31.15 2.99
C ILE A 224 1.92 -31.34 4.50
N THR A 225 2.44 -32.49 4.92
CA THR A 225 2.56 -32.85 6.33
C THR A 225 3.98 -32.61 6.84
N PRO A 226 4.22 -32.39 8.15
CA PRO A 226 5.56 -32.36 8.72
C PRO A 226 6.34 -33.66 8.37
N PRO A 227 7.67 -33.60 8.14
CA PRO A 227 8.59 -32.44 8.16
C PRO A 227 8.62 -31.62 6.85
N TYR A 228 7.50 -31.53 6.13
CA TYR A 228 7.26 -30.66 4.97
C TYR A 228 8.18 -30.90 3.77
N LYS A 229 8.66 -32.14 3.61
CA LYS A 229 9.50 -32.55 2.48
C LYS A 229 8.66 -33.02 1.30
N VAL A 230 9.32 -33.27 0.17
CA VAL A 230 8.68 -33.70 -1.09
C VAL A 230 7.93 -35.02 -0.91
N GLU A 231 8.47 -35.91 -0.09
CA GLU A 231 7.87 -37.18 0.32
C GLU A 231 6.64 -37.03 1.23
N ASN A 232 6.45 -35.87 1.86
CA ASN A 232 5.33 -35.58 2.77
C ASN A 232 4.17 -34.86 2.08
N VAL A 233 4.23 -34.68 0.76
CA VAL A 233 3.15 -34.14 -0.05
C VAL A 233 2.15 -35.26 -0.35
N LEU A 234 0.91 -35.07 0.07
CA LEU A 234 -0.21 -36.00 -0.07
C LEU A 234 -1.28 -35.40 -0.99
N GLY A 235 -1.86 -36.21 -1.86
CA GLY A 235 -2.91 -35.81 -2.79
C GLY A 235 -3.04 -36.81 -3.94
N GLU A 236 -3.95 -36.53 -4.87
CA GLU A 236 -4.15 -37.34 -6.08
C GLU A 236 -2.94 -37.21 -7.01
N GLN A 237 -2.22 -38.32 -7.26
CA GLN A 237 -0.89 -38.27 -7.90
C GLN A 237 -0.94 -37.81 -9.36
N ASP A 238 -2.05 -38.10 -10.05
CA ASP A 238 -2.26 -37.71 -11.44
C ASP A 238 -2.83 -36.28 -11.57
N SER A 239 -3.15 -35.63 -10.44
CA SER A 239 -3.70 -34.28 -10.46
C SER A 239 -2.64 -33.23 -10.79
N LYS A 240 -3.05 -32.19 -11.55
CA LYS A 240 -2.17 -31.04 -11.84
C LYS A 240 -1.74 -30.31 -10.56
N PRO A 241 -2.64 -30.05 -9.58
CA PRO A 241 -2.25 -29.40 -8.32
C PRO A 241 -1.19 -30.18 -7.56
N TYR A 242 -1.32 -31.50 -7.39
CA TYR A 242 -0.32 -32.31 -6.70
C TYR A 242 1.05 -32.22 -7.38
N ASN A 243 1.11 -32.40 -8.70
CA ASN A 243 2.36 -32.34 -9.46
C ASN A 243 3.04 -30.97 -9.39
N TYR A 244 2.24 -29.89 -9.40
CA TYR A 244 2.75 -28.53 -9.26
C TYR A 244 3.32 -28.29 -7.86
N ILE A 245 2.55 -28.62 -6.80
CA ILE A 245 2.97 -28.41 -5.41
C ILE A 245 4.19 -29.26 -5.06
N ARG A 246 4.24 -30.52 -5.51
CA ARG A 246 5.42 -31.38 -5.28
C ARG A 246 6.70 -30.77 -5.86
N LYS A 247 6.64 -30.25 -7.09
CA LYS A 247 7.76 -29.54 -7.73
C LYS A 247 8.10 -28.22 -7.03
N PHE A 248 7.09 -27.52 -6.53
CA PHE A 248 7.27 -26.29 -5.76
C PHE A 248 8.05 -26.56 -4.48
N VAL A 249 7.64 -27.56 -3.70
CA VAL A 249 8.30 -27.99 -2.45
C VAL A 249 9.74 -28.44 -2.73
N GLU A 250 9.96 -29.22 -3.80
CA GLU A 250 11.29 -29.65 -4.21
C GLU A 250 12.22 -28.46 -4.50
N ARG A 251 11.73 -27.47 -5.26
CA ARG A 251 12.48 -26.25 -5.57
C ARG A 251 12.78 -25.44 -4.32
N HIS A 252 11.77 -25.20 -3.47
CA HIS A 252 11.92 -24.44 -2.23
C HIS A 252 13.08 -24.95 -1.37
N TRP A 253 13.17 -26.26 -1.16
CA TRP A 253 14.25 -26.86 -0.36
C TRP A 253 15.60 -26.92 -1.07
N LYS A 254 15.61 -26.99 -2.41
CA LYS A 254 16.85 -26.88 -3.17
C LYS A 254 17.45 -25.48 -3.04
N ASP A 255 16.65 -24.46 -3.32
CA ASP A 255 17.08 -23.06 -3.27
C ASP A 255 17.53 -22.71 -1.85
N HIS A 256 16.80 -23.16 -0.82
CA HIS A 256 17.18 -22.94 0.58
C HIS A 256 18.53 -23.57 0.96
N ARG A 257 18.84 -24.78 0.47
CA ARG A 257 20.15 -25.41 0.71
C ARG A 257 21.28 -24.65 0.01
N ASP A 258 21.05 -24.20 -1.21
CA ASP A 258 22.05 -23.48 -2.01
C ASP A 258 22.35 -22.11 -1.36
N HIS A 259 21.33 -21.41 -0.85
CA HIS A 259 21.50 -20.16 -0.09
C HIS A 259 22.18 -20.35 1.27
N ALA A 260 21.83 -21.41 2.02
CA ALA A 260 22.50 -21.73 3.28
C ALA A 260 24.00 -22.05 3.06
N ALA A 261 24.34 -22.82 2.02
CA ALA A 261 25.72 -23.14 1.67
C ALA A 261 26.54 -21.89 1.26
N ALA A 262 25.95 -20.98 0.49
CA ALA A 262 26.61 -19.73 0.07
C ALA A 262 26.88 -18.78 1.25
N SER A 263 26.02 -18.78 2.28
CA SER A 263 26.21 -17.96 3.48
C SER A 263 27.38 -18.43 4.36
N HIS A 264 27.67 -19.74 4.38
CA HIS A 264 28.77 -20.32 5.16
C HIS A 264 30.13 -20.17 4.49
N SER A 265 30.21 -20.06 3.16
CA SER A 265 31.48 -19.83 2.45
C SER A 265 32.04 -18.41 2.57
N ASN A 266 31.26 -17.45 3.06
CA ASN A 266 31.64 -16.03 3.13
C ASN A 266 32.16 -15.59 4.52
N GLN A 267 32.38 -16.53 5.44
CA GLN A 267 32.90 -16.29 6.80
C GLN A 267 34.26 -16.94 7.08
N GLN A 268 34.98 -17.37 6.04
CA GLN A 268 36.27 -18.05 6.20
C GLN A 268 37.40 -17.34 5.46
#